data_AF-A0A954G513-F1
#
_entry.id   AF-A0A954G513-F1
#
_cell.length_a   1.000
_cell.length_b   1.000
_cell.length_c   1.000
_cell.angle_alpha   90.00
_cell.angle_beta   90.00
_cell.angle_gamma   90.00
#
_symmetry.space_group_name_H-M   'P 1'
#
loop_
_entity.id
_entity.type
_entity.pdbx_description
1 polymer ?
#
loop_
_entity_poly.entity_id
_entity_poly.type
_entity_poly.pdbx_seq_one_letter_code
_entity_poly.pdbx_strand_id
1 'polypeptide(L)'
;VGIMMVAFAINLFQVKPDWLAALTGFIPSIPPGTFDTILPKWNPETEKVQDLMTPLVALYATTFSVAGAFYQSYLVRQKGWTRDNLKQGLIDSTLGISMLGLITMMVLITAAKVLYHNPDVVELKSVADVSKSLEPAFGTSAMVIFSLGIFAGAFSSFLVNAMIGGSILADGFGLGGYIDQKWPKLFTVFALITGMAVAIYTKAMGQKPMALIIFAQSLTVLGIPMLAIAMLWLATRADMKGENSIPAWMKILGFIGLISSIFLALRTAVSLLLPYTHG
;
A
#
# COMPACT_ATOMS: atom_id res chain seq x y z
N VAL A 1 -7.61 -14.30 2.17
CA VAL A 1 -7.26 -13.98 0.76
C VAL A 1 -8.11 -14.77 -0.24
N GLY A 2 -8.09 -16.11 -0.25
CA GLY A 2 -8.86 -16.91 -1.21
C GLY A 2 -10.36 -16.57 -1.29
N ILE A 3 -11.03 -16.42 -0.14
CA ILE A 3 -12.44 -16.01 -0.08
C ILE A 3 -12.66 -14.63 -0.73
N MET A 4 -11.78 -13.66 -0.46
CA MET A 4 -11.88 -12.32 -1.06
C MET A 4 -11.70 -12.39 -2.59
N MET A 5 -10.75 -13.19 -3.07
CA MET A 5 -10.52 -13.38 -4.49
C MET A 5 -11.76 -13.94 -5.19
N VAL A 6 -12.38 -14.97 -4.63
CA VAL A 6 -13.62 -15.54 -5.19
C VAL A 6 -14.76 -14.53 -5.14
N ALA A 7 -14.93 -13.80 -4.04
CA ALA A 7 -15.98 -12.80 -3.90
C ALA A 7 -15.85 -11.66 -4.94
N PHE A 8 -14.64 -11.11 -5.11
CA PHE A 8 -14.41 -10.07 -6.12
C PHE A 8 -14.50 -10.60 -7.55
N ALA A 9 -14.10 -11.85 -7.79
CA ALA A 9 -14.26 -12.47 -9.10
C ALA A 9 -15.74 -12.63 -9.46
N ILE A 10 -16.55 -13.18 -8.56
CA ILE A 10 -18.01 -13.30 -8.73
C ILE A 10 -18.61 -11.93 -9.03
N ASN A 11 -18.23 -10.90 -8.26
CA ASN A 11 -18.74 -9.55 -8.48
C ASN A 11 -18.33 -8.97 -9.84
N LEU A 12 -17.08 -9.15 -10.25
CA LEU A 12 -16.62 -8.68 -11.56
C LEU A 12 -17.42 -9.32 -12.70
N PHE A 13 -17.70 -10.62 -12.64
CA PHE A 13 -18.51 -11.29 -13.66
C PHE A 13 -19.96 -10.82 -13.69
N GLN A 14 -20.55 -10.53 -12.53
CA GLN A 14 -21.94 -10.05 -12.45
C GLN A 14 -22.10 -8.61 -12.96
N VAL A 15 -21.09 -7.78 -12.75
CA VAL A 15 -21.04 -6.39 -13.23
C VAL A 15 -20.93 -6.30 -14.76
N LYS A 16 -20.53 -7.39 -15.44
CA LYS A 16 -20.38 -7.48 -16.90
C LYS A 16 -19.61 -6.28 -17.47
N PRO A 17 -18.34 -6.08 -17.07
CA PRO A 17 -17.55 -4.98 -17.59
C PRO A 17 -17.31 -5.15 -19.09
N ASP A 18 -17.05 -4.04 -19.76
CA ASP A 18 -16.51 -4.07 -21.11
C ASP A 18 -15.07 -4.57 -21.03
N TRP A 19 -14.86 -5.84 -21.39
CA TRP A 19 -13.55 -6.47 -21.37
C TRP A 19 -12.57 -5.85 -22.36
N LEU A 20 -13.05 -5.34 -23.50
CA LEU A 20 -12.19 -4.70 -24.49
C LEU A 20 -11.65 -3.39 -23.90
N ALA A 21 -12.52 -2.56 -23.34
CA ALA A 21 -12.13 -1.33 -22.65
C ALA A 21 -11.19 -1.61 -21.46
N ALA A 22 -11.50 -2.63 -20.65
CA ALA A 22 -10.63 -3.04 -19.54
C ALA A 22 -9.23 -3.44 -20.03
N LEU A 23 -9.12 -4.18 -21.14
CA LEU A 23 -7.85 -4.55 -21.76
C LEU A 23 -7.09 -3.33 -22.31
N THR A 24 -7.77 -2.34 -22.89
CA THR A 24 -7.12 -1.09 -23.32
C THR A 24 -6.54 -0.31 -22.15
N GLY A 25 -7.13 -0.42 -20.96
CA GLY A 25 -6.60 0.20 -19.73
C GLY A 25 -5.25 -0.36 -19.25
N PHE A 26 -4.81 -1.52 -19.76
CA PHE A 26 -3.47 -2.04 -19.48
C PHE A 26 -2.38 -1.36 -20.30
N ILE A 27 -2.75 -0.62 -21.35
CA ILE A 27 -1.82 0.19 -22.12
C ILE A 27 -1.52 1.44 -21.29
N PRO A 28 -0.28 1.62 -20.80
CA PRO A 28 0.05 2.77 -19.98
C PRO A 28 -0.18 4.05 -20.78
N SER A 29 -1.10 4.88 -20.31
CA SER A 29 -1.38 6.20 -20.88
C SER A 29 -1.28 7.24 -19.79
N ILE A 30 -0.73 8.40 -20.14
CA ILE A 30 -0.62 9.54 -19.25
C ILE A 30 -1.80 10.46 -19.59
N PRO A 31 -2.74 10.71 -18.66
CA PRO A 31 -3.83 11.64 -18.91
C PRO A 31 -3.28 13.03 -19.27
N PRO A 32 -3.89 13.74 -20.24
CA PRO A 32 -3.52 15.12 -20.56
C PRO A 32 -3.56 15.98 -19.30
N GLY A 33 -2.53 16.79 -19.05
CA GLY A 33 -2.42 17.64 -17.86
C GLY A 33 -1.78 16.99 -16.63
N THR A 34 -1.45 15.69 -16.66
CA THR A 34 -0.82 14.99 -15.51
C THR A 34 0.56 15.54 -15.16
N PHE A 35 1.34 15.96 -16.17
CA PHE A 35 2.68 16.54 -15.97
C PHE A 35 2.72 18.07 -16.02
N ASP A 36 1.60 18.75 -16.26
CA ASP A 36 1.53 20.23 -16.22
C ASP A 36 1.87 20.76 -14.82
N THR A 37 1.69 19.91 -13.81
CA THR A 37 2.12 20.10 -12.42
C THR A 37 2.99 18.94 -11.95
N ILE A 38 4.29 19.00 -12.29
CA ILE A 38 5.32 18.07 -11.76
C ILE A 38 5.25 18.02 -10.23
N LEU A 39 4.98 19.15 -9.57
CA LEU A 39 4.73 19.24 -8.15
C LEU A 39 3.25 19.60 -7.89
N PRO A 40 2.66 19.11 -6.78
CA PRO A 40 1.33 19.51 -6.35
C PRO A 40 1.25 21.04 -6.24
N LYS A 41 0.12 21.64 -6.63
CA LYS A 41 -0.12 23.08 -6.47
C LYS A 41 -1.29 23.31 -5.53
N TRP A 42 -1.16 24.35 -4.71
CA TRP A 42 -2.27 24.88 -3.95
C TRP A 42 -3.27 25.53 -4.91
N ASN A 43 -4.53 25.14 -4.84
CA ASN A 43 -5.60 25.84 -5.54
C ASN A 43 -6.25 26.82 -4.54
N PRO A 44 -6.04 28.15 -4.70
CA PRO A 44 -6.55 29.15 -3.76
C PRO A 44 -8.07 29.29 -3.75
N GLU A 45 -8.78 28.84 -4.78
CA GLU A 45 -10.24 28.90 -4.85
C GLU A 45 -10.91 27.75 -4.08
N THR A 46 -10.23 26.61 -3.96
CA THR A 46 -10.79 25.40 -3.30
C THR A 46 -10.14 25.07 -1.97
N GLU A 47 -9.13 25.85 -1.55
CA GLU A 47 -8.29 25.61 -0.37
C GLU A 47 -7.78 24.16 -0.27
N LYS A 48 -7.53 23.54 -1.43
CA LYS A 48 -7.10 22.14 -1.55
C LYS A 48 -5.92 22.02 -2.48
N VAL A 49 -5.08 21.04 -2.19
CA VAL A 49 -4.02 20.61 -3.10
C VAL A 49 -4.66 19.85 -4.26
N GLN A 50 -4.58 20.39 -5.47
CA GLN A 50 -4.98 19.67 -6.67
C GLN A 50 -3.76 18.92 -7.22
N ASP A 51 -3.83 17.59 -7.18
CA ASP A 51 -2.84 16.72 -7.81
C ASP A 51 -3.53 15.49 -8.42
N LEU A 52 -3.59 15.46 -9.75
CA LEU A 52 -4.15 14.35 -10.53
C LEU A 52 -3.37 13.05 -10.31
N MET A 53 -2.13 13.13 -9.83
CA MET A 53 -1.33 11.94 -9.50
C MET A 53 -1.63 11.40 -8.10
N THR A 54 -2.42 12.06 -7.25
CA THR A 54 -2.68 11.61 -5.86
C THR A 54 -3.14 10.15 -5.77
N PRO A 55 -4.11 9.67 -6.58
CA PRO A 55 -4.53 8.28 -6.53
C PRO A 55 -3.42 7.30 -6.99
N LEU A 56 -2.60 7.72 -7.97
CA LEU A 56 -1.46 6.93 -8.45
C LEU A 56 -0.36 6.83 -7.40
N VAL A 57 -0.06 7.94 -6.71
CA VAL A 57 0.90 7.99 -5.60
C VAL A 57 0.41 7.11 -4.45
N ALA A 58 -0.88 7.18 -4.10
CA ALA A 58 -1.47 6.33 -3.06
C ALA A 58 -1.45 4.84 -3.42
N LEU A 59 -1.78 4.49 -4.67
CA LEU A 59 -1.70 3.12 -5.17
C LEU A 59 -0.25 2.61 -5.14
N TYR A 60 0.70 3.41 -5.61
CA TYR A 60 2.12 3.06 -5.56
C TYR A 60 2.59 2.84 -4.12
N ALA A 61 2.29 3.77 -3.22
CA ALA A 61 2.72 3.69 -1.82
C ALA A 61 2.22 2.44 -1.08
N THR A 62 1.03 1.95 -1.45
CA THR A 62 0.41 0.78 -0.81
C THR A 62 0.77 -0.54 -1.48
N THR A 63 1.19 -0.52 -2.76
CA THR A 63 1.53 -1.73 -3.53
C THR A 63 3.03 -1.98 -3.64
N PHE A 64 3.85 -0.93 -3.73
CA PHE A 64 5.31 -1.00 -3.72
C PHE A 64 5.83 -1.07 -2.28
N SER A 65 5.49 -2.16 -1.57
CA SER A 65 5.83 -2.35 -0.17
C SER A 65 7.30 -2.74 0.04
N VAL A 66 8.17 -1.72 0.10
CA VAL A 66 9.59 -1.91 0.42
C VAL A 66 9.77 -2.43 1.85
N ALA A 67 8.92 -2.02 2.79
CA ALA A 67 8.93 -2.56 4.15
C ALA A 67 8.62 -4.06 4.18
N GLY A 68 7.65 -4.52 3.38
CA GLY A 68 7.35 -5.95 3.24
C GLY A 68 8.52 -6.72 2.58
N ALA A 69 9.13 -6.14 1.55
CA ALA A 69 10.29 -6.72 0.89
C ALA A 69 11.52 -6.79 1.82
N PHE A 70 11.75 -5.78 2.66
CA PHE A 70 12.77 -5.80 3.70
C PHE A 70 12.46 -6.88 4.74
N TYR A 71 11.21 -6.94 5.21
CA TYR A 71 10.81 -7.93 6.20
C TYR A 71 10.89 -9.38 5.70
N GLN A 72 10.77 -9.59 4.38
CA GLN A 72 10.94 -10.91 3.77
C GLN A 72 12.29 -11.54 4.12
N SER A 73 13.36 -10.78 4.33
CA SER A 73 14.65 -11.34 4.76
C SER A 73 14.57 -11.98 6.16
N TYR A 74 13.76 -11.41 7.06
CA TYR A 74 13.50 -11.99 8.37
C TYR A 74 12.67 -13.26 8.25
N LEU A 75 11.64 -13.28 7.40
CA LEU A 75 10.83 -14.48 7.17
C LEU A 75 11.64 -15.62 6.57
N VAL A 76 12.51 -15.35 5.60
CA VAL A 76 13.43 -16.34 5.03
C VAL A 76 14.35 -16.91 6.11
N ARG A 77 14.93 -16.04 6.96
CA ARG A 77 15.78 -16.44 8.08
C ARG A 77 15.02 -17.25 9.13
N GLN A 78 13.79 -16.87 9.45
CA GLN A 78 12.92 -17.56 10.42
C GLN A 78 12.49 -18.94 9.92
N LYS A 79 12.16 -19.07 8.63
CA LYS A 79 11.85 -20.35 7.99
C LYS A 79 13.09 -21.25 7.84
N GLY A 80 14.29 -20.75 8.13
CA GLY A 80 15.55 -21.48 7.94
C GLY A 80 15.85 -21.78 6.47
N TRP A 81 15.29 -20.99 5.55
CA TRP A 81 15.46 -21.22 4.11
C TRP A 81 16.89 -20.94 3.67
N THR A 82 17.44 -21.86 2.89
CA THR A 82 18.75 -21.74 2.26
C THR A 82 18.60 -21.39 0.79
N ARG A 83 19.71 -21.32 0.06
CA ARG A 83 19.73 -21.14 -1.39
C ARG A 83 18.96 -22.23 -2.15
N ASP A 84 18.91 -23.44 -1.62
CA ASP A 84 18.17 -24.54 -2.24
C ASP A 84 16.66 -24.23 -2.29
N ASN A 85 16.18 -23.42 -1.35
CA ASN A 85 14.79 -22.94 -1.31
C ASN A 85 14.56 -21.69 -2.14
N LEU A 86 15.56 -21.13 -2.83
CA LEU A 86 15.42 -19.86 -3.57
C LEU A 86 14.29 -19.95 -4.61
N LYS A 87 14.22 -21.05 -5.36
CA LYS A 87 13.14 -21.25 -6.35
C LYS A 87 11.77 -21.29 -5.69
N GLN A 88 11.67 -21.95 -4.53
CA GLN A 88 10.42 -22.03 -3.77
C GLN A 88 10.01 -20.66 -3.22
N GLY A 89 10.97 -19.89 -2.70
CA GLY A 89 10.71 -18.53 -2.22
C GLY A 89 10.29 -17.57 -3.32
N LEU A 90 10.89 -17.67 -4.51
CA LEU A 90 10.47 -16.88 -5.67
C LEU A 90 9.04 -17.22 -6.10
N ILE A 91 8.66 -18.50 -6.10
CA ILE A 91 7.29 -18.93 -6.41
C ILE A 91 6.31 -18.41 -5.35
N ASP A 92 6.62 -18.57 -4.06
CA ASP A 92 5.80 -18.10 -2.94
C ASP A 92 5.54 -16.59 -3.04
N SER A 93 6.60 -15.79 -3.22
CA SER A 93 6.49 -14.34 -3.38
C SER A 93 5.74 -13.94 -4.65
N THR A 94 6.02 -14.60 -5.79
CA THR A 94 5.36 -14.28 -7.07
C THR A 94 3.87 -14.58 -7.01
N LEU A 95 3.47 -15.72 -6.45
CA LEU A 95 2.06 -16.06 -6.28
C LEU A 95 1.37 -15.08 -5.34
N GLY A 96 1.98 -14.76 -4.19
CA GLY A 96 1.42 -13.79 -3.24
C GLY A 96 1.19 -12.41 -3.85
N ILE A 97 2.20 -11.86 -4.54
CA ILE A 97 2.11 -10.55 -5.21
C ILE A 97 1.08 -10.58 -6.35
N SER A 98 1.08 -11.65 -7.16
CA SER A 98 0.13 -11.80 -8.27
C SER A 98 -1.31 -11.88 -7.79
N MET A 99 -1.58 -12.60 -6.68
CA MET A 99 -2.90 -12.66 -6.08
C MET A 99 -3.39 -11.29 -5.61
N LEU A 100 -2.51 -10.49 -4.99
CA LEU A 100 -2.83 -9.13 -4.57
C LEU A 100 -3.10 -8.20 -5.78
N GLY A 101 -2.29 -8.32 -6.83
CA GLY A 101 -2.49 -7.59 -8.08
C GLY A 101 -3.82 -7.92 -8.75
N LEU A 102 -4.19 -9.20 -8.80
CA LEU A 102 -5.48 -9.65 -9.33
C LEU A 102 -6.65 -9.09 -8.52
N ILE A 103 -6.59 -9.13 -7.19
CA ILE A 103 -7.64 -8.54 -6.34
C ILE A 103 -7.77 -7.04 -6.63
N THR A 104 -6.67 -6.31 -6.68
CA THR A 104 -6.64 -4.87 -6.97
C THR A 104 -7.27 -4.57 -8.33
N MET A 105 -6.92 -5.35 -9.35
CA MET A 105 -7.49 -5.24 -10.69
C MET A 105 -9.00 -5.47 -10.69
N MET A 106 -9.49 -6.53 -10.05
CA MET A 106 -10.94 -6.82 -9.98
C MET A 106 -11.71 -5.68 -9.29
N VAL A 107 -11.15 -5.13 -8.21
CA VAL A 107 -11.73 -3.98 -7.49
C VAL A 107 -11.76 -2.74 -8.38
N LEU A 108 -10.67 -2.43 -9.08
CA LEU A 108 -10.59 -1.25 -9.95
C LEU A 108 -11.54 -1.34 -11.14
N ILE A 109 -11.63 -2.49 -11.83
CA ILE A 109 -12.55 -2.66 -12.96
C ILE A 109 -14.01 -2.59 -12.49
N THR A 110 -14.32 -3.21 -11.35
CA THR A 110 -15.66 -3.12 -10.73
C THR A 110 -16.01 -1.68 -10.40
N ALA A 111 -15.12 -0.95 -9.73
CA ALA A 111 -15.32 0.46 -9.38
C ALA A 111 -15.49 1.32 -10.63
N ALA A 112 -14.68 1.09 -11.66
CA ALA A 112 -14.77 1.78 -12.94
C ALA A 112 -16.09 1.51 -13.68
N LYS A 113 -16.75 0.37 -13.48
CA LYS A 113 -18.04 0.09 -14.12
C LYS A 113 -19.23 0.57 -13.30
N VAL A 114 -19.17 0.42 -11.97
CA VAL A 114 -20.30 0.72 -11.07
C VAL A 114 -20.32 2.18 -10.63
N LEU A 115 -19.15 2.81 -10.45
CA LEU A 115 -19.04 4.15 -9.85
C LEU A 115 -18.69 5.24 -10.88
N TYR A 116 -17.93 4.90 -11.92
CA TYR A 116 -17.54 5.87 -12.94
C TYR A 116 -18.75 6.28 -13.79
N HIS A 117 -18.94 7.59 -13.97
CA HIS A 117 -20.08 8.20 -14.69
C HIS A 117 -21.47 7.92 -14.08
N ASN A 118 -21.55 7.44 -12.85
CA ASN A 118 -22.83 7.21 -12.19
C ASN A 118 -23.32 8.53 -11.53
N PRO A 119 -24.41 9.16 -12.00
CA PRO A 119 -24.83 10.49 -11.53
C PRO A 119 -25.23 10.52 -10.05
N ASP A 120 -25.59 9.36 -9.48
CA ASP A 120 -25.98 9.21 -8.06
C ASP A 120 -24.77 9.07 -7.10
N VAL A 121 -23.55 8.91 -7.63
CA VAL A 121 -22.31 8.72 -6.84
C VAL A 121 -21.31 9.83 -7.17
N VAL A 122 -21.64 11.04 -6.73
CA VAL A 122 -20.80 12.23 -6.98
C VAL A 122 -19.54 12.24 -6.09
N GLU A 123 -19.61 11.69 -4.86
CA GLU A 123 -18.47 11.59 -3.94
C GLU A 123 -18.57 10.33 -3.04
N LEU A 124 -17.48 9.56 -2.93
CA LEU A 124 -17.36 8.44 -2.00
C LEU A 124 -16.98 8.98 -0.60
N LYS A 125 -17.95 9.09 0.30
CA LYS A 125 -17.72 9.66 1.65
C LYS A 125 -17.64 8.59 2.75
N SER A 126 -18.20 7.41 2.50
CA SER A 126 -18.32 6.36 3.52
C SER A 126 -18.01 4.97 2.97
N VAL A 127 -17.72 4.03 3.88
CA VAL A 127 -17.54 2.60 3.57
C VAL A 127 -18.82 2.02 2.92
N ALA A 128 -20.00 2.54 3.30
CA ALA A 128 -21.26 2.14 2.71
C ALA A 128 -21.33 2.52 1.21
N ASP A 129 -20.83 3.69 0.83
CA ASP A 129 -20.80 4.12 -0.57
C ASP A 129 -19.89 3.22 -1.41
N VAL A 130 -18.76 2.79 -0.85
CA VAL A 130 -17.86 1.85 -1.53
C VAL A 130 -18.49 0.45 -1.61
N SER A 131 -19.27 0.02 -0.62
CA SER A 131 -19.95 -1.28 -0.65
C SER A 131 -21.00 -1.40 -1.78
N LYS A 132 -21.51 -0.28 -2.31
CA LYS A 132 -22.42 -0.28 -3.46
C LYS A 132 -21.78 -0.92 -4.71
N SER A 133 -20.45 -0.87 -4.82
CA SER A 133 -19.72 -1.58 -5.88
C SER A 133 -19.90 -3.11 -5.85
N LEU A 134 -20.31 -3.67 -4.71
CA LEU A 134 -20.56 -5.10 -4.50
C LEU A 134 -22.06 -5.47 -4.51
N GLU A 135 -22.97 -4.50 -4.58
CA GLU A 135 -24.41 -4.76 -4.68
C GLU A 135 -24.78 -5.68 -5.87
N PRO A 136 -24.14 -5.57 -7.04
CA PRO A 136 -24.45 -6.46 -8.16
C PRO A 136 -24.32 -7.95 -7.81
N ALA A 137 -23.30 -8.37 -7.02
CA ALA A 137 -23.16 -9.76 -6.62
C ALA A 137 -23.87 -10.17 -5.34
N PHE A 138 -23.96 -9.26 -4.37
CA PHE A 138 -24.38 -9.61 -3.01
C PHE A 138 -25.71 -8.96 -2.61
N GLY A 139 -26.30 -8.15 -3.49
CA GLY A 139 -27.56 -7.45 -3.27
C GLY A 139 -27.55 -6.64 -1.97
N THR A 140 -28.63 -6.76 -1.21
CA THR A 140 -28.80 -6.07 0.09
C THR A 140 -27.79 -6.50 1.15
N SER A 141 -27.13 -7.65 0.99
CA SER A 141 -26.09 -8.14 1.92
C SER A 141 -24.70 -7.57 1.62
N ALA A 142 -24.53 -6.83 0.52
CA ALA A 142 -23.24 -6.28 0.10
C ALA A 142 -22.59 -5.42 1.18
N MET A 143 -23.35 -4.56 1.86
CA MET A 143 -22.83 -3.70 2.93
C MET A 143 -22.26 -4.52 4.09
N VAL A 144 -22.96 -5.57 4.54
CA VAL A 144 -22.53 -6.40 5.66
C VAL A 144 -21.29 -7.22 5.28
N ILE A 145 -21.33 -7.87 4.11
CA ILE A 145 -20.22 -8.70 3.61
C ILE A 145 -18.97 -7.84 3.38
N PHE A 146 -19.13 -6.66 2.78
CA PHE A 146 -18.04 -5.72 2.56
C PHE A 146 -17.46 -5.21 3.87
N SER A 147 -18.31 -4.84 4.83
CA SER A 147 -17.86 -4.36 6.14
C SER A 147 -17.10 -5.43 6.92
N LEU A 148 -17.58 -6.67 6.92
CA LEU A 148 -16.86 -7.80 7.52
C LEU A 148 -15.54 -8.08 6.81
N GLY A 149 -15.52 -8.00 5.48
CA GLY A 149 -14.33 -8.21 4.67
C GLY A 149 -13.24 -7.15 4.91
N ILE A 150 -13.61 -5.87 4.87
CA ILE A 150 -12.70 -4.76 5.21
C ILE A 150 -12.26 -4.88 6.66
N PHE A 151 -13.16 -5.19 7.59
CA PHE A 151 -12.79 -5.34 9.00
C PHE A 151 -11.76 -6.45 9.20
N ALA A 152 -11.99 -7.64 8.64
CA ALA A 152 -11.06 -8.75 8.73
C ALA A 152 -9.71 -8.43 8.05
N GLY A 153 -9.74 -7.81 6.86
CA GLY A 153 -8.55 -7.41 6.12
C GLY A 153 -7.73 -6.34 6.84
N ALA A 154 -8.40 -5.28 7.32
CA ALA A 154 -7.77 -4.22 8.09
C ALA A 154 -7.18 -4.76 9.39
N PHE A 155 -7.92 -5.63 10.11
CA PHE A 155 -7.46 -6.22 11.37
C PHE A 155 -6.18 -7.04 11.18
N SER A 156 -6.18 -7.91 10.16
CA SER A 156 -5.02 -8.72 9.82
C SER A 156 -3.83 -7.86 9.39
N SER A 157 -4.05 -6.88 8.51
CA SER A 157 -2.96 -6.07 7.97
C SER A 157 -2.35 -5.13 9.00
N PHE A 158 -3.15 -4.47 9.86
CA PHE A 158 -2.58 -3.56 10.86
C PHE A 158 -1.71 -4.32 11.85
N LEU A 159 -2.14 -5.51 12.28
CA LEU A 159 -1.41 -6.30 13.27
C LEU A 159 -0.07 -6.77 12.69
N VAL A 160 -0.09 -7.30 11.46
CA VAL A 160 1.13 -7.73 10.76
C VAL A 160 2.08 -6.55 10.56
N ASN A 161 1.59 -5.40 10.10
CA ASN A 161 2.43 -4.21 9.91
C ASN A 161 3.04 -3.70 11.23
N ALA A 162 2.29 -3.74 12.33
CA ALA A 162 2.82 -3.40 13.65
C ALA A 162 3.92 -4.39 14.10
N MET A 163 3.73 -5.69 13.85
CA MET A 163 4.76 -6.71 14.14
C MET A 163 6.02 -6.53 13.31
N ILE A 164 5.88 -6.19 12.03
CA ILE A 164 7.02 -5.86 11.15
C ILE A 164 7.79 -4.68 11.73
N GLY A 165 7.11 -3.58 12.04
CA GLY A 165 7.73 -2.39 12.62
C GLY A 165 8.42 -2.68 13.95
N GLY A 166 7.75 -3.40 14.85
CA GLY A 166 8.31 -3.79 16.14
C GLY A 166 9.54 -4.69 16.03
N SER A 167 9.53 -5.64 15.08
CA SER A 167 10.67 -6.53 14.83
C SER A 167 11.87 -5.79 14.25
N ILE A 168 11.64 -4.91 13.27
CA ILE A 168 12.71 -4.11 12.64
C ILE A 168 13.31 -3.14 13.67
N LEU A 169 12.47 -2.50 14.49
CA LEU A 169 12.92 -1.58 15.54
C LEU A 169 13.77 -2.30 16.59
N ALA A 170 13.34 -3.48 17.04
CA ALA A 170 14.09 -4.29 17.99
C ALA A 170 15.44 -4.75 17.43
N ASP A 171 15.48 -5.20 16.18
CA ASP A 171 16.72 -5.58 15.53
C ASP A 171 17.65 -4.38 15.33
N GLY A 172 17.10 -3.21 14.99
CA GLY A 172 17.84 -1.95 14.88
C GLY A 172 18.53 -1.53 16.19
N PHE A 173 17.96 -1.87 17.35
CA PHE A 173 18.57 -1.67 18.66
C PHE A 173 19.46 -2.85 19.13
N GLY A 174 19.61 -3.89 18.32
CA GLY A 174 20.36 -5.10 18.69
C GLY A 174 19.64 -5.98 19.73
N LEU A 175 18.33 -5.80 19.91
CA LEU A 175 17.50 -6.48 20.90
C LEU A 175 16.81 -7.75 20.34
N GLY A 176 17.18 -8.12 19.11
CA GLY A 176 16.70 -9.30 18.38
C GLY A 176 15.54 -9.00 17.42
N GLY A 177 15.49 -9.75 16.31
CA GLY A 177 14.55 -9.51 15.19
C GLY A 177 13.49 -10.60 14.96
N TYR A 178 13.34 -11.56 15.87
CA TYR A 178 12.34 -12.63 15.73
C TYR A 178 11.01 -12.20 16.36
N ILE A 179 9.87 -12.34 15.65
CA ILE A 179 8.54 -11.93 16.15
C ILE A 179 8.25 -12.50 17.54
N ASP A 180 8.74 -13.71 17.83
CA ASP A 180 8.46 -14.37 19.09
C ASP A 180 9.26 -13.87 20.30
N GLN A 181 10.26 -13.01 20.09
CA GLN A 181 11.08 -12.44 21.14
C GLN A 181 10.37 -11.33 21.92
N LYS A 182 10.83 -11.11 23.15
CA LYS A 182 10.26 -10.11 24.08
C LYS A 182 10.21 -8.70 23.49
N TRP A 183 11.32 -8.23 22.90
CA TRP A 183 11.45 -6.86 22.43
C TRP A 183 10.61 -6.55 21.19
N PRO A 184 10.60 -7.38 20.13
CA PRO A 184 9.65 -7.25 19.01
C PRO A 184 8.19 -7.19 19.47
N LYS A 185 7.79 -8.06 20.41
CA LYS A 185 6.43 -8.05 21.01
C LYS A 185 6.16 -6.75 21.76
N LEU A 186 7.10 -6.29 22.59
CA LEU A 186 6.95 -5.08 23.38
C LEU A 186 6.83 -3.83 22.49
N PHE A 187 7.66 -3.70 21.46
CA PHE A 187 7.58 -2.60 20.50
C PHE A 187 6.32 -2.66 19.64
N THR A 188 5.84 -3.85 19.29
CA THR A 188 4.55 -4.03 18.62
C THR A 188 3.41 -3.53 19.50
N VAL A 189 3.36 -3.96 20.77
CA VAL A 189 2.33 -3.52 21.73
C VAL A 189 2.41 -2.02 21.95
N PHE A 190 3.62 -1.47 22.09
CA PHE A 190 3.82 -0.03 22.21
C PHE A 190 3.29 0.74 20.99
N ALA A 191 3.58 0.28 19.77
CA ALA A 191 3.05 0.87 18.53
C ALA A 191 1.51 0.81 18.46
N LEU A 192 0.91 -0.30 18.91
CA LEU A 192 -0.55 -0.45 18.94
C LEU A 192 -1.20 0.46 19.99
N ILE A 193 -0.63 0.55 21.19
CA ILE A 193 -1.13 1.43 22.27
C ILE A 193 -1.00 2.90 21.87
N THR A 194 0.12 3.30 21.28
CA THR A 194 0.32 4.68 20.81
C THR A 194 -0.67 5.02 19.69
N GLY A 195 -0.87 4.13 18.71
CA GLY A 195 -1.91 4.30 17.68
C GLY A 195 -3.31 4.43 18.27
N MET A 196 -3.66 3.60 19.25
CA MET A 196 -4.94 3.67 19.96
C MET A 196 -5.10 4.99 20.72
N ALA A 197 -4.07 5.44 21.44
CA ALA A 197 -4.09 6.69 22.19
C ALA A 197 -4.30 7.90 21.25
N VAL A 198 -3.59 7.95 20.12
CA VAL A 198 -3.77 8.99 19.10
C VAL A 198 -5.19 8.96 18.53
N ALA A 199 -5.74 7.78 18.25
CA ALA A 199 -7.10 7.64 17.73
C ALA A 199 -8.16 8.12 18.75
N ILE A 200 -8.02 7.80 20.03
CA ILE A 200 -8.93 8.25 21.09
C ILE A 200 -8.84 9.77 21.26
N TYR A 201 -7.62 10.30 21.32
CA TYR A 201 -7.36 11.73 21.50
C TYR A 201 -7.95 12.58 20.37
N THR A 202 -7.73 12.16 19.13
CA THR A 202 -8.23 12.86 17.95
C THR A 202 -9.75 12.77 17.81
N LYS A 203 -10.35 11.65 18.20
CA LYS A 203 -11.80 11.52 18.35
C LYS A 203 -12.36 12.50 19.39
N ALA A 204 -11.69 12.64 20.54
CA ALA A 204 -12.09 13.59 21.58
C ALA A 204 -12.01 15.07 21.12
N MET A 205 -11.06 15.38 20.23
CA MET A 205 -10.91 16.69 19.59
C MET A 205 -11.89 16.97 18.45
N GLY A 206 -12.74 16.01 18.07
CA GLY A 206 -13.64 16.14 16.91
C GLY A 206 -12.92 16.19 15.55
N GLN A 207 -11.65 15.78 15.49
CA GLN A 207 -10.91 15.74 14.22
C GLN A 207 -11.39 14.57 13.33
N LYS A 208 -11.37 14.79 12.01
CA LYS A 208 -11.80 13.80 11.02
C LYS A 208 -10.77 12.65 10.92
N PRO A 209 -11.15 11.38 11.14
CA PRO A 209 -10.24 10.24 11.06
C PRO A 209 -9.48 10.12 9.73
N MET A 210 -10.10 10.55 8.62
CA MET A 210 -9.49 10.52 7.30
C MET A 210 -8.19 11.34 7.21
N ALA A 211 -8.12 12.50 7.86
CA ALA A 211 -6.93 13.35 7.81
C ALA A 211 -5.71 12.67 8.45
N LEU A 212 -5.92 11.94 9.55
CA LEU A 212 -4.88 11.16 10.22
C LEU A 212 -4.41 9.98 9.36
N ILE A 213 -5.34 9.32 8.66
CA ILE A 213 -5.00 8.23 7.74
C ILE A 213 -4.12 8.77 6.60
N ILE A 214 -4.49 9.91 6.00
CA ILE A 214 -3.70 10.56 4.95
C ILE A 214 -2.32 10.97 5.48
N PHE A 215 -2.25 11.54 6.68
CA PHE A 215 -0.99 11.92 7.32
C PHE A 215 -0.08 10.70 7.59
N ALA A 216 -0.61 9.65 8.20
CA ALA A 216 0.12 8.42 8.47
C ALA A 216 0.60 7.73 7.18
N GLN A 217 -0.23 7.74 6.13
CA GLN A 217 0.15 7.24 4.81
C GLN A 217 1.28 8.08 4.23
N SER A 218 1.22 9.40 4.38
CA SER A 218 2.28 10.31 3.91
C SER A 218 3.61 10.05 4.61
N LEU A 219 3.62 9.85 5.93
CA LEU A 219 4.81 9.42 6.67
C LEU A 219 5.38 8.09 6.15
N THR A 220 4.50 7.16 5.78
CA THR A 220 4.90 5.89 5.17
C THR A 220 5.62 6.14 3.83
N VAL A 221 5.08 6.99 2.94
CA VAL A 221 5.72 7.35 1.66
C VAL A 221 7.10 7.97 1.89
N LEU A 222 7.21 8.86 2.87
CA LEU A 222 8.48 9.51 3.23
C LEU A 222 9.53 8.52 3.77
N GLY A 223 9.10 7.43 4.40
CA GLY A 223 9.98 6.39 4.93
C GLY A 223 10.49 5.38 3.89
N ILE A 224 9.77 5.18 2.78
CA ILE A 224 10.12 4.18 1.74
C ILE A 224 11.57 4.36 1.21
N PRO A 225 12.05 5.57 0.85
CA PRO A 225 13.40 5.75 0.31
C PRO A 225 14.48 5.21 1.24
N MET A 226 14.35 5.40 2.55
CA MET A 226 15.35 4.94 3.53
C MET A 226 15.47 3.41 3.53
N LEU A 227 14.35 2.70 3.50
CA LEU A 227 14.33 1.24 3.40
C LEU A 227 14.84 0.76 2.04
N ALA A 228 14.51 1.46 0.95
CA ALA A 228 14.96 1.13 -0.39
C ALA A 228 16.48 1.25 -0.52
N ILE A 229 17.07 2.32 0.06
CA ILE A 229 18.52 2.49 0.16
C ILE A 229 19.14 1.35 0.95
N ALA A 230 18.59 1.01 2.13
CA ALA A 230 19.11 -0.07 2.97
C ALA A 230 19.10 -1.42 2.23
N MET A 231 18.01 -1.74 1.52
CA MET A 231 17.89 -2.96 0.72
C MET A 231 18.88 -2.99 -0.43
N LEU A 232 18.98 -1.92 -1.22
CA LEU A 232 19.91 -1.85 -2.34
C LEU A 232 21.36 -1.95 -1.86
N TRP A 233 21.68 -1.27 -0.76
CA TRP A 233 23.00 -1.35 -0.15
C TRP A 233 23.30 -2.79 0.27
N LEU A 234 22.41 -3.44 1.04
CA LEU A 234 22.55 -4.84 1.46
C LEU A 234 22.73 -5.79 0.27
N ALA A 235 21.97 -5.59 -0.81
CA ALA A 235 22.03 -6.44 -2.01
C ALA A 235 23.27 -6.21 -2.88
N THR A 236 23.98 -5.09 -2.68
CA THR A 236 25.16 -4.70 -3.48
C THR A 236 26.46 -4.66 -2.66
N ARG A 237 26.44 -5.13 -1.40
CA ARG A 237 27.62 -5.19 -0.56
C ARG A 237 28.73 -6.05 -1.19
N ALA A 238 29.97 -5.73 -0.84
CA ALA A 238 31.16 -6.35 -1.43
C ALA A 238 31.30 -7.87 -1.13
N ASP A 239 30.63 -8.36 -0.08
CA ASP A 239 30.50 -9.76 0.31
C ASP A 239 29.46 -10.52 -0.54
N MET A 240 28.53 -9.83 -1.21
CA MET A 240 27.53 -10.40 -2.12
C MET A 240 28.08 -10.62 -3.53
N LYS A 241 29.12 -11.47 -3.65
CA LYS A 241 29.80 -11.81 -4.91
C LYS A 241 29.59 -13.27 -5.33
N GLY A 242 29.96 -13.57 -6.58
CA GLY A 242 29.82 -14.90 -7.17
C GLY A 242 28.37 -15.35 -7.19
N GLU A 243 28.11 -16.54 -6.66
CA GLU A 243 26.78 -17.13 -6.58
C GLU A 243 25.79 -16.34 -5.69
N ASN A 244 26.24 -15.42 -4.83
CA ASN A 244 25.39 -14.58 -3.98
C ASN A 244 25.04 -13.24 -4.64
N SER A 245 25.56 -12.98 -5.84
CA SER A 245 25.34 -11.71 -6.51
C SER A 245 23.99 -11.68 -7.20
N ILE A 246 23.27 -10.57 -7.07
CA ILE A 246 22.07 -10.32 -7.86
C ILE A 246 22.44 -9.96 -9.31
N PRO A 247 21.65 -10.41 -10.29
CA PRO A 247 21.91 -10.09 -11.70
C PRO A 247 21.77 -8.59 -11.97
N ALA A 248 22.46 -8.10 -13.00
CA ALA A 248 22.53 -6.66 -13.31
C ALA A 248 21.15 -6.03 -13.55
N TRP A 249 20.21 -6.76 -14.17
CA TRP A 249 18.86 -6.27 -14.39
C TRP A 249 18.11 -5.98 -13.08
N MET A 250 18.30 -6.79 -12.03
CA MET A 250 17.69 -6.55 -10.72
C MET A 250 18.30 -5.30 -10.05
N LYS A 251 19.60 -5.05 -10.24
CA LYS A 251 20.26 -3.82 -9.75
C LYS A 251 19.66 -2.59 -10.41
N ILE A 252 19.49 -2.63 -11.73
CA ILE A 252 18.88 -1.53 -12.51
C ILE A 252 17.44 -1.29 -12.06
N LEU A 253 16.61 -2.33 -11.96
CA LEU A 253 15.23 -2.20 -11.49
C LEU A 253 15.15 -1.67 -10.06
N GLY A 254 16.02 -2.15 -9.16
CA GLY A 254 16.08 -1.65 -7.80
C GLY A 254 16.45 -0.16 -7.76
N PHE A 255 17.40 0.28 -8.59
CA PHE A 255 17.77 1.70 -8.70
C PHE A 255 16.63 2.58 -9.24
N ILE A 256 15.90 2.09 -10.25
CA ILE A 256 14.68 2.75 -10.74
C ILE A 256 13.62 2.82 -9.63
N GLY A 257 13.45 1.75 -8.86
CA GLY A 257 12.59 1.72 -7.68
C GLY A 257 12.98 2.77 -6.64
N LEU A 258 14.28 2.93 -6.37
CA LEU A 258 14.78 3.95 -5.47
C LEU A 258 14.48 5.37 -5.99
N ILE A 259 14.80 5.67 -7.25
CA ILE A 259 14.53 6.98 -7.85
C ILE A 259 13.03 7.32 -7.79
N SER A 260 12.17 6.36 -8.18
CA SER A 260 10.72 6.56 -8.13
C SER A 260 10.22 6.79 -6.70
N SER A 261 10.76 6.07 -5.71
CA SER A 261 10.40 6.29 -4.30
C SER A 261 10.82 7.67 -3.78
N ILE A 262 12.03 8.15 -4.14
CA ILE A 262 12.51 9.48 -3.77
C ILE A 262 11.64 10.55 -4.40
N PHE A 263 11.32 10.41 -5.69
CA PHE A 263 10.45 11.34 -6.40
C PHE A 263 9.07 11.47 -5.74
N LEU A 264 8.45 10.34 -5.39
CA LEU A 264 7.14 10.32 -4.74
C LEU A 264 7.18 10.84 -3.30
N ALA A 265 8.25 10.55 -2.55
CA ALA A 265 8.46 11.10 -1.22
C ALA A 265 8.59 12.63 -1.28
N LEU A 266 9.35 13.18 -2.24
CA LEU A 266 9.48 14.62 -2.45
C LEU A 266 8.13 15.26 -2.78
N ARG A 267 7.34 14.68 -3.70
CA ARG A 267 5.99 15.20 -4.01
C ARG A 267 5.08 15.20 -2.79
N THR A 268 5.12 14.13 -2.00
CA THR A 268 4.32 14.00 -0.77
C THR A 268 4.74 15.04 0.27
N ALA A 269 6.06 15.27 0.45
CA ALA A 269 6.57 16.30 1.34
C ALA A 269 6.09 17.70 0.92
N VAL A 270 6.18 18.03 -0.37
CA VAL A 270 5.68 19.31 -0.90
C VAL A 270 4.17 19.44 -0.67
N SER A 271 3.40 18.39 -0.95
CA SER A 271 1.95 18.36 -0.70
C SER A 271 1.59 18.66 0.76
N LEU A 272 2.35 18.09 1.71
CA LEU A 272 2.15 18.32 3.15
C LEU A 272 2.54 19.73 3.60
N LEU A 273 3.53 20.36 2.97
CA LEU A 273 4.04 21.68 3.37
C LEU A 273 3.25 22.84 2.76
N LEU A 274 2.65 22.67 1.58
CA LEU A 274 1.90 23.70 0.87
C LEU A 274 0.83 24.43 1.72
N PRO A 275 0.01 23.73 2.53
CA PRO A 275 -0.99 24.39 3.37
C PRO A 275 -0.38 25.33 4.43
N TYR A 276 0.83 25.05 4.92
CA TYR A 276 1.50 25.86 5.93
C TYR A 276 2.23 27.08 5.35
N THR A 277 2.53 27.05 4.06
CA THR A 277 3.20 28.17 3.37
C THR A 277 2.23 29.21 2.82
N HIS A 278 0.93 28.90 2.74
CA HIS A 278 -0.09 29.73 2.10
C HIS A 278 -1.33 29.97 2.99
N GLY A 279 -1.28 29.56 4.26
CA GLY A 279 -2.25 29.92 5.31
C GLY A 279 -1.62 30.88 6.31
#